data_AF-A0A2V9UIW6-F1
#
_entry.id   AF-A0A2V9UIW6-F1
#
_cell.length_a   1.000
_cell.length_b   1.000
_cell.length_c   1.000
_cell.angle_alpha   90.00
_cell.angle_beta   90.00
_cell.angle_gamma   90.00
#
_symmetry.space_group_name_H-M   'P 1'
#
loop_
_entity.id
_entity.type
_entity.pdbx_description
1 polymer ?
#
loop_
_entity_poly.entity_id
_entity_poly.type
_entity_poly.pdbx_seq_one_letter_code
_entity_poly.pdbx_strand_id
1 'polypeptide(L)'
;MNSHRHFPGKRVAIASVFLAAIVLVACEQSQQANPAPSAAPKAAMAMEKVFVVFEGPWAIVSDPKNANSILALAPKTKSHRDLNVAASNNANLAAGVYDLSVPGYNGTPASGSLDSSFAQAKIDPANVQSALDNKSGRYAIRLPRPSAFVAAKRARSRFGDAYPPVGEQNYVTAVSLVYNVSTMNGFSVAGTPDAGTFNPLLLQVDTPTINFLIEPAMPDDPSDRCSIHSREAFRDTVKLLGVSLYVDFPDDVGSCHTTDPQKAHAAKTAVNWTTSWARVIASADGNQTDTPNVGSVGGIHAAAIAENFADGTAHKLMAALYFFHVQGTDCKAPLIFGTP
;
A
#
# COMPACT_ATOMS: atom_id res chain seq x y z
N MET A 1 8.55 42.52 63.58
CA MET A 1 8.99 42.24 64.96
C MET A 1 9.77 40.94 64.97
N ASN A 2 11.06 41.07 65.28
CA ASN A 2 12.08 40.14 65.81
C ASN A 2 11.97 38.62 65.59
N SER A 3 13.03 38.07 64.97
CA SER A 3 13.87 36.92 65.43
C SER A 3 14.35 36.10 64.24
N HIS A 4 15.58 35.61 64.10
CA HIS A 4 16.85 35.75 64.81
C HIS A 4 17.92 35.28 63.78
N ARG A 5 19.03 36.02 63.64
CA ARG A 5 20.25 35.53 62.98
C ARG A 5 21.00 34.63 63.96
N HIS A 6 21.55 33.48 63.53
CA HIS A 6 22.72 32.83 64.15
C HIS A 6 23.51 32.03 63.08
N PHE A 7 24.72 32.49 62.76
CA PHE A 7 25.92 31.70 62.47
C PHE A 7 26.82 31.88 63.72
N PRO A 8 27.62 30.90 64.21
CA PRO A 8 28.72 30.28 63.45
C PRO A 8 29.07 28.83 63.90
N GLY A 9 30.07 28.19 63.29
CA GLY A 9 30.69 27.01 63.92
C GLY A 9 31.58 26.14 63.04
N LYS A 10 32.87 26.50 62.98
CA LYS A 10 33.97 25.77 62.33
C LYS A 10 34.12 24.32 62.84
N ARG A 11 34.25 23.35 61.93
CA ARG A 11 35.15 22.18 62.07
C ARG A 11 35.77 21.83 60.72
N VAL A 12 36.99 22.32 60.53
CA VAL A 12 37.95 21.90 59.51
C VAL A 12 38.93 20.93 60.19
N ALA A 13 39.49 20.03 59.38
CA ALA A 13 40.53 19.03 59.66
C ALA A 13 39.94 17.73 60.25
N ILE A 14 40.21 16.52 59.76
CA ILE A 14 41.47 15.95 59.25
C ILE A 14 41.10 14.75 58.34
N ALA A 15 41.54 14.70 57.07
CA ALA A 15 41.68 13.45 56.29
C ALA A 15 42.44 13.64 54.95
N SER A 16 43.45 14.52 54.90
CA SER A 16 44.28 14.76 53.70
C SER A 16 45.71 14.22 53.88
N VAL A 17 45.88 12.91 54.09
CA VAL A 17 47.22 12.28 54.02
C VAL A 17 47.21 10.87 53.37
N PHE A 18 46.08 10.16 53.26
CA PHE A 18 46.07 8.78 52.72
C PHE A 18 45.77 8.63 51.23
N LEU A 19 45.41 9.69 50.50
CA LEU A 19 45.06 9.58 49.07
C LEU A 19 46.25 9.80 48.10
N ALA A 20 47.42 10.20 48.60
CA ALA A 20 48.58 10.54 47.76
C ALA A 20 49.53 9.36 47.47
N ALA A 21 49.36 8.21 48.13
CA ALA A 21 50.24 7.05 47.95
C ALA A 21 49.73 6.00 46.96
N ILE A 22 48.46 6.06 46.53
CA ILE A 22 47.89 5.10 45.56
C ILE A 22 48.08 5.56 44.10
N VAL A 23 48.41 6.83 43.86
CA VAL A 23 48.53 7.39 42.50
C VAL A 23 49.87 7.05 41.81
N LEU A 24 50.88 6.58 42.55
CA LEU A 24 52.23 6.36 41.98
C LEU A 24 52.52 4.93 41.49
N VAL A 25 51.62 3.96 41.68
CA VAL A 25 51.83 2.56 41.21
C VAL A 25 50.99 2.21 39.97
N ALA A 26 50.05 3.08 39.56
CA ALA A 26 49.18 2.81 38.40
C ALA A 26 49.64 3.43 37.07
N CYS A 27 50.80 4.11 37.03
CA CYS A 27 51.27 4.80 35.81
C CYS A 27 52.28 4.02 34.95
N GLU A 28 52.88 2.92 35.43
CA GLU A 28 53.90 2.20 34.63
C GLU A 28 53.38 1.05 33.77
N GLN A 29 52.09 0.70 33.83
CA GLN A 29 51.50 -0.34 32.96
C GLN A 29 50.90 0.18 31.64
N SER A 30 50.98 1.48 31.36
CA SER A 30 50.31 2.10 30.20
C SER A 30 51.21 2.31 28.95
N GLN A 31 52.39 1.68 28.90
CA GLN A 31 53.27 1.71 27.72
C GLN A 31 53.42 0.34 27.05
N GLN A 32 52.36 -0.47 27.03
CA GLN A 32 52.27 -1.55 26.06
C GLN A 32 51.89 -0.92 24.71
N ALA A 33 52.79 -1.05 23.72
CA ALA A 33 52.63 -0.50 22.38
C ALA A 33 51.23 -0.80 21.84
N ASN A 34 50.45 0.26 21.62
CA ASN A 34 49.14 0.16 21.00
C ASN A 34 49.31 -0.50 19.62
N PRO A 35 48.66 -1.65 19.35
CA PRO A 35 48.56 -2.12 17.98
C PRO A 35 47.87 -1.01 17.16
N ALA A 36 48.34 -0.83 15.92
CA ALA A 36 47.81 0.16 14.99
C ALA A 36 46.27 0.18 15.04
N PRO A 37 45.61 1.36 15.03
CA PRO A 37 44.17 1.44 15.13
C PRO A 37 43.55 0.61 14.00
N SER A 38 42.99 -0.54 14.38
CA SER A 38 42.10 -1.29 13.50
C SER A 38 41.02 -0.30 13.07
N ALA A 39 40.84 -0.14 11.76
CA ALA A 39 39.80 0.71 11.20
C ALA A 39 38.51 0.47 11.99
N ALA A 40 37.99 1.51 12.63
CA ALA A 40 36.75 1.42 13.37
C ALA A 40 35.71 0.79 12.42
N PRO A 41 35.02 -0.30 12.83
CA PRO A 41 34.00 -0.89 11.98
C PRO A 41 33.02 0.23 11.63
N LYS A 42 32.95 0.56 10.35
CA LYS A 42 32.07 1.58 9.79
C LYS A 42 30.68 1.27 10.35
N ALA A 43 30.16 2.13 11.22
CA ALA A 43 28.88 1.90 11.88
C ALA A 43 27.86 1.55 10.79
N ALA A 44 27.25 0.38 10.90
CA ALA A 44 26.21 -0.02 9.97
C ALA A 44 25.13 1.07 10.02
N MET A 45 24.83 1.68 8.87
CA MET A 45 23.79 2.70 8.80
C MET A 45 22.50 2.10 9.36
N ALA A 46 21.85 2.82 10.27
CA ALA A 46 20.57 2.40 10.81
C ALA A 46 19.57 2.30 9.65
N MET A 47 18.96 1.13 9.49
CA MET A 47 17.95 0.89 8.48
C MET A 47 16.57 1.25 9.05
N GLU A 48 15.78 1.97 8.28
CA GLU A 48 14.41 2.33 8.60
C GLU A 48 13.43 1.37 7.91
N LYS A 49 12.31 1.08 8.57
CA LYS A 49 11.26 0.23 7.99
C LYS A 49 10.19 1.11 7.36
N VAL A 50 9.90 0.85 6.08
CA VAL A 50 8.82 1.48 5.33
C VAL A 50 7.81 0.41 4.90
N PHE A 51 6.53 0.75 5.02
CA PHE A 51 5.39 -0.08 4.72
C PHE A 51 4.67 0.49 3.49
N VAL A 52 4.72 -0.25 2.38
CA VAL A 52 3.90 0.08 1.21
C VAL A 52 2.65 -0.77 1.27
N VAL A 53 1.50 -0.14 1.48
CA VAL A 53 0.22 -0.82 1.70
C VAL A 53 -0.63 -0.75 0.45
N PHE A 54 -1.12 -1.88 -0.02
CA PHE A 54 -2.08 -1.96 -1.11
C PHE A 54 -3.45 -2.35 -0.55
N GLU A 55 -4.44 -1.50 -0.79
CA GLU A 55 -5.81 -1.66 -0.34
C GLU A 55 -6.78 -1.53 -1.53
N GLY A 56 -7.66 -2.53 -1.71
CA GLY A 56 -8.53 -2.64 -2.88
C GLY A 56 -8.30 -3.96 -3.66
N PRO A 57 -8.80 -4.05 -4.91
CA PRO A 57 -8.79 -5.28 -5.71
C PRO A 57 -7.42 -5.50 -6.37
N TRP A 58 -6.40 -5.73 -5.54
CA TRP A 58 -5.03 -5.91 -6.00
C TRP A 58 -4.68 -7.38 -6.20
N ALA A 59 -3.92 -7.63 -7.25
CA ALA A 59 -3.17 -8.85 -7.43
C ALA A 59 -1.67 -8.56 -7.36
N ILE A 60 -0.95 -9.30 -6.53
CA ILE A 60 0.50 -9.22 -6.38
C ILE A 60 1.12 -10.40 -7.11
N VAL A 61 1.88 -10.14 -8.17
CA VAL A 61 2.47 -11.15 -9.04
C VAL A 61 3.96 -10.90 -9.24
N SER A 62 4.71 -11.93 -9.66
CA SER A 62 6.09 -11.74 -10.08
C SER A 62 6.15 -10.98 -11.40
N ASP A 63 7.14 -10.11 -11.57
CA ASP A 63 7.36 -9.42 -12.83
C ASP A 63 7.99 -10.38 -13.86
N PRO A 64 7.34 -10.64 -15.01
CA PRO A 64 7.85 -11.57 -16.01
C PRO A 64 9.17 -11.10 -16.65
N LYS A 65 9.49 -9.80 -16.56
CA LYS A 65 10.70 -9.21 -17.16
C LYS A 65 11.85 -9.05 -16.17
N ASN A 66 11.60 -9.15 -14.86
CA ASN A 66 12.61 -8.94 -13.85
C ASN A 66 12.30 -9.73 -12.57
N ALA A 67 13.09 -10.78 -12.32
CA ALA A 67 12.91 -11.65 -11.16
C ALA A 67 13.10 -10.95 -9.80
N ASN A 68 13.68 -9.75 -9.77
CA ASN A 68 13.88 -8.95 -8.56
C ASN A 68 12.77 -7.92 -8.32
N SER A 69 11.76 -7.85 -9.20
CA SER A 69 10.58 -7.03 -9.02
C SER A 69 9.31 -7.86 -8.93
N ILE A 70 8.30 -7.21 -8.40
CA ILE A 70 6.91 -7.67 -8.40
C ILE A 70 6.05 -6.61 -9.06
N LEU A 71 4.84 -7.00 -9.43
CA LEU A 71 3.81 -6.12 -9.94
C LEU A 71 2.59 -6.18 -9.02
N ALA A 72 2.09 -5.02 -8.63
CA ALA A 72 0.74 -4.87 -8.10
C ALA A 72 -0.19 -4.46 -9.24
N LEU A 73 -1.14 -5.32 -9.59
CA LEU A 73 -2.08 -5.13 -10.69
C LEU A 73 -3.49 -4.96 -10.15
N ALA A 74 -4.24 -4.01 -10.70
CA ALA A 74 -5.66 -3.85 -10.41
C ALA A 74 -6.42 -3.35 -11.65
N PRO A 75 -7.68 -3.74 -11.84
CA PRO A 75 -8.51 -3.19 -12.91
C PRO A 75 -8.92 -1.74 -12.59
N LYS A 76 -9.06 -0.91 -13.63
CA LYS A 76 -9.79 0.36 -13.53
C LYS A 76 -11.24 0.11 -13.94
N THR A 77 -12.13 0.16 -12.96
CA THR A 77 -13.57 -0.02 -13.16
C THR A 77 -14.31 1.30 -12.98
N LYS A 78 -15.53 1.39 -13.52
CA LYS A 78 -16.40 2.57 -13.33
C LYS A 78 -16.98 2.64 -11.91
N SER A 79 -17.05 1.50 -11.22
CA SER A 79 -17.54 1.40 -9.84
C SER A 79 -16.53 1.85 -8.80
N HIS A 80 -15.29 2.17 -9.19
CA HIS A 80 -14.22 2.58 -8.29
C HIS A 80 -13.62 3.93 -8.68
N ARG A 81 -13.12 4.64 -7.66
CA ARG A 81 -12.38 5.90 -7.82
C ARG A 81 -11.05 5.66 -8.53
N ASP A 82 -10.40 6.75 -8.92
CA ASP A 82 -9.03 6.66 -9.39
C ASP A 82 -8.10 6.16 -8.29
N LEU A 83 -6.96 5.59 -8.68
CA LEU A 83 -5.95 5.13 -7.74
C LEU A 83 -5.45 6.32 -6.91
N ASN A 84 -5.69 6.28 -5.61
CA ASN A 84 -5.13 7.24 -4.68
C ASN A 84 -3.80 6.73 -4.15
N VAL A 85 -2.77 7.57 -4.22
CA VAL A 85 -1.46 7.31 -3.61
C VAL A 85 -1.29 8.31 -2.47
N ALA A 86 -1.18 7.79 -1.26
CA ALA A 86 -1.16 8.56 -0.03
C ALA A 86 0.10 8.26 0.79
N ALA A 87 0.91 9.29 1.00
CA ALA A 87 1.98 9.32 2.00
C ALA A 87 1.70 10.53 2.92
N SER A 88 2.69 11.37 3.26
CA SER A 88 2.42 12.69 3.84
C SER A 88 1.72 13.63 2.85
N ASN A 89 1.90 13.39 1.56
CA ASN A 89 1.17 14.02 0.47
C ASN A 89 0.26 13.02 -0.24
N ASN A 90 -0.77 13.52 -0.91
CA ASN A 90 -1.76 12.71 -1.63
C ASN A 90 -1.80 13.07 -3.11
N ALA A 91 -1.99 12.07 -3.96
CA ALA A 91 -2.20 12.26 -5.39
C ALA A 91 -3.13 11.18 -5.95
N ASN A 92 -3.86 11.51 -7.02
CA ASN A 92 -4.62 10.54 -7.78
C ASN A 92 -3.86 10.21 -9.07
N LEU A 93 -3.75 8.93 -9.37
CA LEU A 93 -3.14 8.41 -10.58
C LEU A 93 -4.22 7.90 -11.53
N ALA A 94 -4.08 8.27 -12.81
CA ALA A 94 -4.86 7.68 -13.89
C ALA A 94 -4.48 6.19 -14.09
N ALA A 95 -5.29 5.44 -14.84
CA ALA A 95 -4.90 4.11 -15.26
C ALA A 95 -3.59 4.18 -16.06
N GLY A 96 -2.68 3.22 -15.84
CA GLY A 96 -1.32 3.30 -16.34
C GLY A 96 -0.41 2.22 -15.78
N VAL A 97 0.84 2.24 -16.26
CA VAL A 97 1.95 1.46 -15.72
C VAL A 97 2.92 2.40 -15.04
N TYR A 98 3.21 2.14 -13.78
CA TYR A 98 4.05 2.96 -12.93
C TYR A 98 5.11 2.12 -12.23
N ASP A 99 6.16 2.77 -11.79
CA ASP A 99 7.26 2.21 -11.03
C ASP A 99 7.36 2.99 -9.71
N LEU A 100 7.36 2.27 -8.58
CA LEU A 100 7.70 2.85 -7.28
C LEU A 100 9.21 2.75 -7.06
N SER A 101 9.85 3.91 -6.95
CA SER A 101 11.24 4.01 -6.50
C SER A 101 11.31 3.92 -4.98
N VAL A 102 12.08 2.95 -4.48
CA VAL A 102 12.34 2.73 -3.05
C VAL A 102 13.82 3.04 -2.79
N PRO A 103 14.17 4.29 -2.43
CA PRO A 103 15.54 4.75 -2.30
C PRO A 103 16.27 4.05 -1.13
N GLY A 104 17.54 3.73 -1.33
CA GLY A 104 18.35 3.08 -0.29
C GLY A 104 17.87 1.69 0.10
N TYR A 105 16.99 1.06 -0.69
CA TYR A 105 16.59 -0.32 -0.48
C TYR A 105 17.74 -1.27 -0.81
N ASN A 106 18.21 -1.99 0.20
CA ASN A 106 19.24 -3.03 0.08
C ASN A 106 18.76 -4.37 0.67
N GLY A 107 17.44 -4.53 0.81
CA GLY A 107 16.87 -5.67 1.50
C GLY A 107 17.08 -6.98 0.75
N THR A 108 17.27 -8.05 1.51
CA THR A 108 17.14 -9.40 0.98
C THR A 108 15.67 -9.62 0.65
N PRO A 109 15.33 -10.08 -0.57
CA PRO A 109 13.95 -10.36 -0.93
C PRO A 109 13.32 -11.37 0.04
N ALA A 110 12.02 -11.24 0.26
CA ALA A 110 11.25 -12.11 1.15
C ALA A 110 11.54 -13.59 0.85
N SER A 111 12.17 -14.27 1.81
CA SER A 111 12.43 -15.70 1.76
C SER A 111 11.50 -16.40 2.75
N GLY A 112 10.38 -16.92 2.25
CA GLY A 112 9.40 -17.62 3.09
C GLY A 112 8.12 -17.92 2.34
N SER A 113 7.39 -18.94 2.80
CA SER A 113 6.03 -19.21 2.33
C SER A 113 5.10 -18.07 2.77
N LEU A 114 4.22 -17.64 1.88
CA LEU A 114 3.10 -16.76 2.26
C LEU A 114 2.20 -17.47 3.27
N ASP A 115 1.62 -16.72 4.19
CA ASP A 115 0.55 -17.23 5.06
C ASP A 115 -0.60 -17.78 4.20
N SER A 116 -1.18 -18.90 4.62
CA SER A 116 -2.37 -19.54 4.03
C SER A 116 -3.56 -18.61 3.79
N SER A 117 -3.65 -17.49 4.51
CA SER A 117 -4.72 -16.50 4.31
C SER A 117 -4.57 -15.61 3.09
N PHE A 118 -3.42 -15.64 2.43
CA PHE A 118 -3.28 -15.00 1.12
C PHE A 118 -3.97 -15.89 0.10
N ALA A 119 -4.95 -15.34 -0.62
CA ALA A 119 -5.62 -16.07 -1.69
C ALA A 119 -4.62 -16.28 -2.84
N GLN A 120 -4.13 -17.50 -2.99
CA GLN A 120 -3.08 -17.83 -3.95
C GLN A 120 -3.67 -18.46 -5.21
N ALA A 121 -3.12 -18.08 -6.36
CA ALA A 121 -3.52 -18.63 -7.64
C ALA A 121 -2.30 -18.75 -8.56
N LYS A 122 -2.26 -19.82 -9.35
CA LYS A 122 -1.27 -19.94 -10.42
C LYS A 122 -1.62 -18.95 -11.53
N ILE A 123 -0.69 -18.06 -11.87
CA ILE A 123 -0.89 -17.06 -12.92
C ILE A 123 0.22 -17.21 -13.95
N ASP A 124 -0.18 -17.45 -15.21
CA ASP A 124 0.78 -17.56 -16.31
C ASP A 124 1.51 -16.21 -16.53
N PRO A 125 2.86 -16.18 -16.57
CA PRO A 125 3.62 -14.99 -16.93
C PRO A 125 3.15 -14.31 -18.22
N ALA A 126 2.65 -15.06 -19.21
CA ALA A 126 2.09 -14.53 -20.44
C ALA A 126 0.80 -13.72 -20.19
N ASN A 127 -0.04 -14.15 -19.25
CA ASN A 127 -1.24 -13.39 -18.85
C ASN A 127 -0.85 -12.10 -18.12
N VAL A 128 0.17 -12.15 -17.25
CA VAL A 128 0.71 -10.94 -16.59
C VAL A 128 1.22 -9.96 -17.64
N GLN A 129 1.98 -10.44 -18.63
CA GLN A 129 2.47 -9.60 -19.72
C GLN A 129 1.32 -9.02 -20.56
N SER A 130 0.30 -9.83 -20.87
CA SER A 130 -0.90 -9.36 -21.56
C SER A 130 -1.65 -8.29 -20.77
N ALA A 131 -1.71 -8.40 -19.44
CA ALA A 131 -2.33 -7.39 -18.58
C ALA A 131 -1.60 -6.04 -18.63
N LEU A 132 -0.26 -6.06 -18.70
CA LEU A 132 0.57 -4.86 -18.84
C LEU A 132 0.38 -4.20 -20.22
N ASP A 133 0.40 -5.00 -21.28
CA ASP A 133 0.34 -4.53 -22.66
C ASP A 133 -1.06 -4.03 -23.04
N ASN A 134 -2.10 -4.55 -22.39
CA ASN A 134 -3.45 -4.10 -22.59
C ASN A 134 -3.67 -2.72 -21.95
N LYS A 135 -3.90 -1.67 -22.74
CA LYS A 135 -4.18 -0.30 -22.26
C LYS A 135 -5.64 -0.07 -21.84
N SER A 136 -6.44 -1.13 -21.64
CA SER A 136 -7.88 -1.02 -21.37
C SER A 136 -8.21 -0.76 -19.90
N GLY A 137 -7.62 0.27 -19.28
CA GLY A 137 -7.98 0.65 -17.92
C GLY A 137 -7.51 -0.35 -16.87
N ARG A 138 -6.22 -0.31 -16.57
CA ARG A 138 -5.61 -1.03 -15.45
C ARG A 138 -4.58 -0.15 -14.75
N TYR A 139 -4.37 -0.43 -13.48
CA TYR A 139 -3.24 0.04 -12.71
C TYR A 139 -2.21 -1.07 -12.63
N ALA A 140 -0.97 -0.75 -12.96
CA ALA A 140 0.17 -1.62 -12.71
C ALA A 140 1.24 -0.81 -11.99
N ILE A 141 1.61 -1.23 -10.79
CA ILE A 141 2.73 -0.65 -10.05
C ILE A 141 3.83 -1.70 -10.00
N ARG A 142 4.98 -1.43 -10.61
CA ARG A 142 6.19 -2.23 -10.45
C ARG A 142 6.93 -1.77 -9.21
N LEU A 143 7.35 -2.72 -8.40
CA LEU A 143 8.09 -2.47 -7.17
C LEU A 143 9.29 -3.42 -7.09
N PRO A 144 10.41 -3.02 -6.45
CA PRO A 144 11.41 -3.97 -5.98
C PRO A 144 10.72 -5.04 -5.12
N ARG A 145 11.17 -6.29 -5.18
CA ARG A 145 10.60 -7.34 -4.32
C ARG A 145 10.86 -6.96 -2.86
N PRO A 146 9.84 -6.92 -1.98
CA PRO A 146 10.00 -6.48 -0.60
C PRO A 146 10.74 -7.51 0.24
N SER A 147 11.13 -7.10 1.45
CA SER A 147 11.75 -8.00 2.44
C SER A 147 10.72 -8.93 3.10
N ALA A 148 9.44 -8.54 3.12
CA ALA A 148 8.34 -9.35 3.62
C ALA A 148 6.99 -8.91 3.05
N PHE A 149 6.04 -9.84 3.01
CA PHE A 149 4.61 -9.59 2.80
C PHE A 149 3.89 -9.80 4.12
N VAL A 150 3.12 -8.82 4.57
CA VAL A 150 2.40 -8.86 5.85
C VAL A 150 0.94 -8.50 5.63
N ALA A 151 0.01 -9.25 6.22
CA ALA A 151 -1.40 -8.90 6.18
C ALA A 151 -1.64 -7.57 6.92
N ALA A 152 -2.17 -6.56 6.23
CA ALA A 152 -2.55 -5.28 6.82
C ALA A 152 -4.02 -5.32 7.28
N LYS A 153 -4.90 -5.91 6.47
CA LYS A 153 -6.32 -6.14 6.79
C LYS A 153 -6.75 -7.54 6.37
N ARG A 154 -7.74 -8.07 7.07
CA ARG A 154 -8.38 -9.36 6.78
C ARG A 154 -9.88 -9.21 6.86
N ALA A 155 -10.61 -9.94 6.03
CA ALA A 155 -12.05 -10.07 6.12
C ALA A 155 -12.46 -11.51 5.87
N ARG A 156 -13.64 -11.86 6.35
CA ARG A 156 -14.20 -13.19 6.18
C ARG A 156 -14.76 -13.31 4.76
N SER A 157 -14.29 -14.30 4.01
CA SER A 157 -14.72 -14.52 2.63
C SER A 157 -14.61 -15.99 2.26
N ARG A 158 -15.23 -16.38 1.15
CA ARG A 158 -15.00 -17.65 0.47
C ARG A 158 -14.31 -17.37 -0.85
N PHE A 159 -13.31 -18.17 -1.18
CA PHE A 159 -12.50 -18.03 -2.40
C PHE A 159 -12.27 -19.40 -3.02
N GLY A 160 -12.36 -19.50 -4.34
CA GLY A 160 -12.14 -20.76 -5.04
C GLY A 160 -12.33 -20.66 -6.55
N ASP A 161 -12.10 -21.76 -7.24
CA ASP A 161 -12.23 -21.93 -8.70
C ASP A 161 -13.62 -22.40 -9.15
N ALA A 162 -14.50 -22.75 -8.20
CA ALA A 162 -15.88 -23.12 -8.43
C ALA A 162 -16.86 -22.04 -7.93
N TYR A 163 -18.00 -21.90 -8.61
CA TYR A 163 -19.04 -20.94 -8.26
C TYR A 163 -20.33 -21.61 -7.74
N PRO A 164 -20.89 -21.20 -6.59
CA PRO A 164 -20.27 -20.30 -5.61
C PRO A 164 -19.13 -21.02 -4.85
N PRO A 165 -18.09 -20.31 -4.42
CA PRO A 165 -17.02 -20.89 -3.62
C PRO A 165 -17.54 -21.27 -2.22
N VAL A 166 -17.03 -22.37 -1.66
CA VAL A 166 -17.55 -22.97 -0.40
C VAL A 166 -16.60 -22.88 0.79
N GLY A 167 -15.30 -22.68 0.57
CA GLY A 167 -14.28 -22.64 1.63
C GLY A 167 -14.15 -21.26 2.26
N GLU A 168 -14.59 -21.12 3.51
CA GLU A 168 -14.58 -19.87 4.27
C GLU A 168 -13.30 -19.69 5.09
N GLN A 169 -12.70 -18.49 5.02
CA GLN A 169 -11.53 -18.11 5.83
C GLN A 169 -11.46 -16.58 5.99
N ASN A 170 -10.67 -16.11 6.97
CA ASN A 170 -10.24 -14.71 7.05
C ASN A 170 -9.09 -14.45 6.06
N TYR A 171 -9.45 -14.13 4.82
CA TYR A 171 -8.51 -13.81 3.76
C TYR A 171 -7.94 -12.41 3.90
N VAL A 172 -6.74 -12.21 3.37
CA VAL A 172 -6.08 -10.89 3.34
C VAL A 172 -6.76 -9.97 2.32
N THR A 173 -7.20 -8.80 2.78
CA THR A 173 -7.91 -7.79 1.98
C THR A 173 -7.16 -6.45 1.86
N ALA A 174 -6.04 -6.34 2.58
CA ALA A 174 -4.98 -5.36 2.30
C ALA A 174 -3.63 -5.97 2.68
N VAL A 175 -2.59 -5.73 1.88
CA VAL A 175 -1.23 -6.22 2.16
C VAL A 175 -0.28 -5.06 2.40
N SER A 176 0.61 -5.22 3.39
CA SER A 176 1.75 -4.37 3.65
C SER A 176 3.04 -5.04 3.15
N LEU A 177 3.73 -4.36 2.24
CA LEU A 177 5.05 -4.74 1.74
C LEU A 177 6.12 -4.02 2.55
N VAL A 178 7.01 -4.78 3.17
CA VAL A 178 8.00 -4.25 4.11
C VAL A 178 9.34 -4.03 3.41
N TYR A 179 9.81 -2.79 3.41
CA TYR A 179 11.12 -2.38 2.91
C TYR A 179 11.99 -1.92 4.06
N ASN A 180 13.23 -2.40 4.11
CA ASN A 180 14.26 -1.82 4.96
C ASN A 180 15.08 -0.86 4.07
N VAL A 181 15.05 0.42 4.37
CA VAL A 181 15.70 1.48 3.59
C VAL A 181 16.71 2.24 4.43
N SER A 182 17.75 2.78 3.79
CA SER A 182 18.72 3.65 4.48
C SER A 182 18.30 5.12 4.55
N THR A 183 17.17 5.48 3.93
CA THR A 183 16.64 6.86 3.91
C THR A 183 15.14 6.89 3.64
N MET A 184 14.45 7.85 4.26
CA MET A 184 13.03 8.17 3.99
C MET A 184 12.82 9.15 2.83
N ASN A 185 13.91 9.66 2.24
CA ASN A 185 13.86 10.69 1.21
C ASN A 185 14.05 10.09 -0.19
N GLY A 186 13.35 10.68 -1.18
CA GLY A 186 13.53 10.33 -2.60
C GLY A 186 12.62 9.21 -3.11
N PHE A 187 11.60 8.84 -2.33
CA PHE A 187 10.53 7.98 -2.81
C PHE A 187 9.77 8.69 -3.93
N SER A 188 9.46 7.94 -4.99
CA SER A 188 8.74 8.52 -6.12
C SER A 188 7.95 7.47 -6.88
N VAL A 189 6.87 7.90 -7.50
CA VAL A 189 6.12 7.14 -8.50
C VAL A 189 6.34 7.79 -9.84
N ALA A 190 6.94 7.05 -10.78
CA ALA A 190 7.12 7.47 -12.16
C ALA A 190 6.38 6.48 -13.07
N GLY A 191 6.04 6.86 -14.29
CA GLY A 191 5.32 5.93 -15.17
C GLY A 191 4.66 6.57 -16.37
N THR A 192 3.88 5.76 -17.07
CA THR A 192 3.12 6.16 -18.25
C THR A 192 1.64 5.88 -18.03
N PRO A 193 0.78 6.91 -17.94
CA PRO A 193 -0.65 6.72 -17.95
C PRO A 193 -1.09 6.20 -19.32
N ASP A 194 -2.24 5.52 -19.37
CA ASP A 194 -2.82 5.05 -20.63
C ASP A 194 -3.21 6.20 -21.56
N ALA A 195 -3.49 7.38 -20.98
CA ALA A 195 -3.77 8.61 -21.68
C ALA A 195 -3.11 9.81 -20.99
N GLY A 196 -2.64 10.78 -21.79
CA GLY A 196 -2.04 12.02 -21.33
C GLY A 196 -0.56 11.88 -20.94
N THR A 197 -0.07 12.87 -20.22
CA THR A 197 1.30 12.91 -19.68
C THR A 197 1.28 12.82 -18.17
N PHE A 198 2.35 12.28 -17.59
CA PHE A 198 2.50 12.18 -16.15
C PHE A 198 3.86 12.72 -15.75
N ASN A 199 3.86 13.68 -14.83
CA ASN A 199 5.08 14.11 -14.17
C ASN A 199 5.33 13.18 -12.99
N PRO A 200 6.55 12.65 -12.82
CA PRO A 200 6.88 11.82 -11.67
C PRO A 200 6.43 12.47 -10.36
N LEU A 201 5.70 11.70 -9.56
CA LEU A 201 5.22 12.10 -8.25
C LEU A 201 6.33 11.85 -7.23
N LEU A 202 6.86 12.89 -6.62
CA LEU A 202 7.70 12.76 -5.44
C LEU A 202 6.82 12.54 -4.21
N LEU A 203 7.08 11.46 -3.49
CA LEU A 203 6.36 11.12 -2.26
C LEU A 203 7.06 11.73 -1.07
N GLN A 204 6.32 12.45 -0.24
CA GLN A 204 6.76 12.93 1.07
C GLN A 204 6.48 11.83 2.07
N VAL A 205 7.53 11.22 2.62
CA VAL A 205 7.42 10.05 3.50
C VAL A 205 7.94 10.45 4.89
N ASP A 206 7.18 11.29 5.58
CA ASP A 206 7.52 11.70 6.96
C ASP A 206 7.06 10.64 7.98
N THR A 207 6.13 9.78 7.56
CA THR A 207 5.71 8.58 8.28
C THR A 207 6.11 7.35 7.46
N PRO A 208 6.40 6.21 8.09
CA PRO A 208 6.90 5.01 7.41
C PRO A 208 5.85 4.29 6.55
N THR A 209 4.80 4.96 6.08
CA THR A 209 3.70 4.33 5.35
C THR A 209 3.40 5.05 4.04
N ILE A 210 3.28 4.27 2.96
CA ILE A 210 2.80 4.73 1.66
C ILE A 210 1.62 3.83 1.29
N ASN A 211 0.45 4.39 1.04
CA ASN A 211 -0.75 3.65 0.71
C ASN A 211 -1.12 3.81 -0.77
N PHE A 212 -1.48 2.71 -1.41
CA PHE A 212 -2.06 2.63 -2.75
C PHE A 212 -3.49 2.11 -2.60
N LEU A 213 -4.46 3.01 -2.74
CA LEU A 213 -5.87 2.73 -2.47
C LEU A 213 -6.71 2.84 -3.73
N ILE A 214 -7.58 1.86 -3.94
CA ILE A 214 -8.66 1.92 -4.92
C ILE A 214 -9.96 1.73 -4.14
N GLU A 215 -10.68 2.82 -3.94
CA GLU A 215 -11.94 2.84 -3.19
C GLU A 215 -13.15 2.74 -4.12
N PRO A 216 -14.26 2.15 -3.64
CA PRO A 216 -15.54 2.26 -4.32
C PRO A 216 -15.91 3.73 -4.58
N ALA A 217 -16.54 4.01 -5.72
CA ALA A 217 -17.04 5.35 -6.05
C ALA A 217 -18.13 5.79 -5.06
N MET A 218 -18.94 4.85 -4.57
CA MET A 218 -19.97 5.05 -3.56
C MET A 218 -19.66 4.12 -2.38
N PRO A 219 -18.93 4.60 -1.35
CA PRO A 219 -18.43 3.75 -0.26
C PRO A 219 -19.55 3.17 0.62
N ASP A 220 -20.66 3.89 0.75
CA ASP A 220 -21.79 3.57 1.60
C ASP A 220 -23.09 3.55 0.78
N ASP A 221 -23.13 2.77 -0.31
CA ASP A 221 -24.43 2.48 -0.91
C ASP A 221 -25.16 1.49 0.02
N PRO A 222 -26.19 1.92 0.78
CA PRO A 222 -26.92 1.02 1.67
C PRO A 222 -27.65 -0.09 0.90
N SER A 223 -27.70 0.02 -0.44
CA SER A 223 -28.21 -1.02 -1.33
C SER A 223 -27.16 -2.07 -1.72
N ASP A 224 -25.86 -1.88 -1.44
CA ASP A 224 -24.83 -2.87 -1.72
C ASP A 224 -24.74 -3.98 -0.65
N ARG A 225 -25.91 -4.51 -0.25
CA ARG A 225 -26.03 -5.63 0.71
C ARG A 225 -25.49 -6.97 0.18
N CYS A 226 -25.03 -6.98 -1.07
CA CYS A 226 -24.58 -8.15 -1.79
C CYS A 226 -23.12 -8.05 -2.22
N SER A 227 -22.40 -7.04 -1.71
CA SER A 227 -20.97 -6.83 -1.99
C SER A 227 -20.67 -6.78 -3.49
N ILE A 228 -21.59 -6.25 -4.30
CA ILE A 228 -21.56 -6.23 -5.75
C ILE A 228 -20.31 -5.51 -6.25
N HIS A 229 -19.92 -4.39 -5.64
CA HIS A 229 -18.71 -3.68 -6.04
C HIS A 229 -17.45 -4.52 -5.82
N SER A 230 -17.40 -5.25 -4.70
CA SER A 230 -16.30 -6.16 -4.39
C SER A 230 -16.25 -7.36 -5.34
N ARG A 231 -17.40 -7.99 -5.63
CA ARG A 231 -17.51 -9.10 -6.58
C ARG A 231 -17.15 -8.67 -8.00
N GLU A 232 -17.59 -7.48 -8.42
CA GLU A 232 -17.29 -6.90 -9.72
C GLU A 232 -15.79 -6.63 -9.87
N ALA A 233 -15.18 -5.97 -8.88
CA ALA A 233 -13.76 -5.66 -8.91
C ALA A 233 -12.90 -6.94 -8.90
N PHE A 234 -13.29 -7.94 -8.10
CA PHE A 234 -12.63 -9.24 -8.09
C PHE A 234 -12.75 -9.95 -9.45
N ARG A 235 -13.96 -10.01 -10.03
CA ARG A 235 -14.20 -10.53 -11.38
C ARG A 235 -13.30 -9.86 -12.42
N ASP A 236 -13.21 -8.54 -12.37
CA ASP A 236 -12.44 -7.78 -13.35
C ASP A 236 -10.93 -7.99 -13.15
N THR A 237 -10.48 -8.21 -11.91
CA THR A 237 -9.10 -8.59 -11.58
C THR A 237 -8.75 -9.97 -12.12
N VAL A 238 -9.61 -10.98 -11.90
CA VAL A 238 -9.36 -12.34 -12.43
C VAL A 238 -9.40 -12.37 -13.94
N LYS A 239 -10.29 -11.59 -14.57
CA LYS A 239 -10.35 -11.42 -16.02
C LYS A 239 -9.11 -10.75 -16.57
N LEU A 240 -8.60 -9.72 -15.90
CA LEU A 240 -7.33 -9.05 -16.26
C LEU A 240 -6.16 -10.04 -16.25
N LEU A 241 -6.16 -11.00 -15.31
CA LEU A 241 -5.10 -11.99 -15.14
C LEU A 241 -5.33 -13.30 -15.90
N GLY A 242 -6.44 -13.41 -16.64
CA GLY A 242 -6.79 -14.61 -17.39
C GLY A 242 -6.97 -15.86 -16.51
N VAL A 243 -7.46 -15.70 -15.28
CA VAL A 243 -7.76 -16.80 -14.35
C VAL A 243 -9.26 -16.90 -14.08
N SER A 244 -9.71 -18.07 -13.63
CA SER A 244 -11.10 -18.33 -13.26
C SER A 244 -11.18 -18.59 -11.76
N LEU A 245 -11.47 -17.54 -11.00
CA LEU A 245 -11.64 -17.58 -9.56
C LEU A 245 -12.87 -16.78 -9.19
N TYR A 246 -13.44 -17.11 -8.03
CA TYR A 246 -14.66 -16.53 -7.51
C TYR A 246 -14.46 -16.14 -6.04
N VAL A 247 -15.15 -15.07 -5.64
CA VAL A 247 -15.29 -14.65 -4.24
C VAL A 247 -16.76 -14.67 -3.82
N ASP A 248 -17.02 -15.04 -2.59
CA ASP A 248 -18.33 -14.95 -1.94
C ASP A 248 -18.17 -14.45 -0.50
N PHE A 249 -19.18 -13.77 0.03
CA PHE A 249 -19.15 -13.21 1.39
C PHE A 249 -20.19 -13.96 2.24
N PRO A 250 -19.80 -14.57 3.37
CA PRO A 250 -20.70 -15.42 4.14
C PRO A 250 -21.96 -14.74 4.69
N ASP A 251 -21.91 -13.41 4.88
CA ASP A 251 -23.02 -12.61 5.39
C ASP A 251 -24.01 -12.18 4.29
N ASP A 252 -23.68 -12.40 3.02
CA ASP A 252 -24.57 -12.10 1.90
C ASP A 252 -25.72 -13.12 1.88
N VAL A 253 -26.95 -12.61 1.71
CA VAL A 253 -28.13 -13.47 1.56
C VAL A 253 -28.09 -14.25 0.24
N GLY A 254 -28.64 -15.46 0.20
CA GLY A 254 -28.57 -16.31 -1.01
C GLY A 254 -29.16 -15.69 -2.29
N SER A 255 -30.08 -14.72 -2.18
CA SER A 255 -30.59 -13.98 -3.34
C SER A 255 -29.54 -13.12 -4.04
N CYS A 256 -28.44 -12.77 -3.36
CA CYS A 256 -27.32 -12.02 -3.94
C CYS A 256 -26.67 -12.74 -5.13
N HIS A 257 -26.75 -14.08 -5.19
CA HIS A 257 -26.23 -14.88 -6.31
C HIS A 257 -27.06 -14.78 -7.60
N THR A 258 -28.24 -14.16 -7.56
CA THR A 258 -29.09 -13.98 -8.75
C THR A 258 -28.58 -12.87 -9.67
N THR A 259 -27.99 -11.83 -9.09
CA THR A 259 -27.44 -10.64 -9.77
C THR A 259 -25.91 -10.56 -9.66
N ASP A 260 -25.26 -11.65 -9.23
CA ASP A 260 -23.81 -11.66 -9.01
C ASP A 260 -23.06 -11.44 -10.33
N PRO A 261 -22.22 -10.39 -10.42
CA PRO A 261 -21.48 -10.07 -11.63
C PRO A 261 -20.52 -11.18 -12.08
N GLN A 262 -20.14 -12.10 -11.18
CA GLN A 262 -19.23 -13.21 -11.46
C GLN A 262 -19.93 -14.39 -12.14
N LYS A 263 -21.26 -14.48 -12.07
CA LYS A 263 -22.00 -15.57 -12.68
C LYS A 263 -21.93 -15.46 -14.19
N ALA A 264 -21.50 -16.53 -14.86
CA ALA A 264 -21.55 -16.59 -16.32
C ALA A 264 -23.01 -16.48 -16.78
N HIS A 265 -23.38 -15.34 -17.33
CA HIS A 265 -24.67 -15.20 -17.99
C HIS A 265 -24.59 -15.88 -19.35
N ALA A 266 -25.57 -16.73 -19.66
CA ALA A 266 -25.75 -17.21 -21.04
C ALA A 266 -25.72 -16.00 -21.95
N ALA A 267 -24.75 -15.95 -22.86
CA ALA A 267 -24.64 -14.85 -23.80
C ALA A 267 -26.00 -14.74 -24.50
N LYS A 268 -26.78 -13.71 -24.17
CA LYS A 268 -27.90 -13.31 -25.02
C LYS A 268 -27.26 -13.14 -26.39
N THR A 269 -27.60 -14.03 -27.31
CA THR A 269 -27.06 -14.18 -28.67
C THR A 269 -26.41 -12.87 -29.09
N ALA A 270 -25.08 -12.80 -28.94
CA ALA A 270 -24.37 -11.57 -29.18
C ALA A 270 -24.63 -11.23 -30.65
N VAL A 271 -25.31 -10.11 -30.88
CA VAL A 271 -25.30 -9.46 -32.20
C VAL A 271 -23.84 -9.38 -32.59
N ASN A 272 -23.51 -10.03 -33.70
CA ASN A 272 -22.15 -10.27 -34.15
C ASN A 272 -21.41 -8.92 -34.30
N TRP A 273 -20.61 -8.56 -33.30
CA TRP A 273 -19.91 -7.27 -33.17
C TRP A 273 -18.92 -6.99 -34.32
N THR A 274 -18.64 -7.98 -35.16
CA THR A 274 -17.89 -7.83 -36.41
C THR A 274 -18.61 -6.99 -37.47
N THR A 275 -19.92 -6.75 -37.34
CA THR A 275 -20.69 -5.91 -38.28
C THR A 275 -20.97 -4.49 -37.80
N SER A 276 -20.66 -4.13 -36.55
CA SER A 276 -20.94 -2.76 -36.05
C SER A 276 -19.85 -1.74 -36.42
N TRP A 277 -18.58 -2.16 -36.52
CA TRP A 277 -17.50 -1.25 -36.94
C TRP A 277 -17.58 -0.85 -38.41
N ALA A 278 -18.10 -1.72 -39.29
CA ALA A 278 -18.34 -1.38 -40.69
C ALA A 278 -19.39 -0.26 -40.86
N ARG A 279 -20.27 -0.07 -39.86
CA ARG A 279 -21.29 0.99 -39.87
C ARG A 279 -20.80 2.33 -39.31
N VAL A 280 -19.79 2.31 -38.44
CA VAL A 280 -19.17 3.53 -37.87
C VAL A 280 -18.23 4.21 -38.86
N ILE A 281 -17.57 3.44 -39.74
CA ILE A 281 -16.73 4.00 -40.80
C ILE A 281 -17.58 4.66 -41.91
N ALA A 282 -18.85 4.25 -42.08
CA ALA A 282 -19.77 4.86 -43.04
C ALA A 282 -20.47 6.15 -42.55
N SER A 283 -20.21 6.60 -41.32
CA SER A 283 -20.84 7.81 -40.76
C SER A 283 -19.84 8.92 -40.40
N ALA A 284 -18.57 8.78 -40.81
CA ALA A 284 -17.52 9.76 -40.55
C ALA A 284 -17.34 10.84 -41.65
N ASP A 285 -18.17 10.85 -42.69
CA ASP A 285 -18.19 11.91 -43.72
C ASP A 285 -19.19 13.06 -43.41
N GLY A 286 -19.63 13.20 -42.15
CA GLY A 286 -20.64 14.16 -41.74
C GLY A 286 -20.12 15.24 -40.78
N ASN A 287 -19.59 16.32 -41.34
CA ASN A 287 -19.29 17.62 -40.74
C ASN A 287 -20.42 18.17 -39.82
N GLN A 288 -20.18 18.41 -38.52
CA GLN A 288 -20.57 19.67 -37.85
C GLN A 288 -20.04 19.84 -36.41
N THR A 289 -20.00 21.12 -36.04
CA THR A 289 -19.30 21.82 -34.97
C THR A 289 -20.06 21.93 -33.64
N ASP A 290 -19.30 22.41 -32.64
CA ASP A 290 -19.69 23.24 -31.47
C ASP A 290 -19.97 22.59 -30.10
N THR A 291 -19.09 22.96 -29.17
CA THR A 291 -19.20 22.95 -27.69
C THR A 291 -20.17 24.04 -27.18
N PRO A 292 -20.69 23.98 -25.94
CA PRO A 292 -19.95 24.57 -24.80
C PRO A 292 -20.12 23.91 -23.41
N ASN A 293 -19.03 23.97 -22.65
CA ASN A 293 -18.85 24.24 -21.20
C ASN A 293 -20.05 24.17 -20.22
N VAL A 294 -19.86 23.37 -19.15
CA VAL A 294 -20.31 23.58 -17.74
C VAL A 294 -19.36 22.70 -16.89
N GLY A 295 -18.75 23.06 -15.76
CA GLY A 295 -18.82 24.15 -14.79
C GLY A 295 -18.29 23.56 -13.47
N SER A 296 -17.28 24.16 -12.85
CA SER A 296 -16.63 23.65 -11.62
C SER A 296 -17.42 24.00 -10.37
N VAL A 297 -17.59 23.05 -9.43
CA VAL A 297 -17.90 23.25 -8.00
C VAL A 297 -17.39 21.99 -7.29
N GLY A 298 -16.43 22.01 -6.37
CA GLY A 298 -16.50 22.58 -5.02
C GLY A 298 -15.64 21.68 -4.11
N GLY A 299 -14.53 22.21 -3.61
CA GLY A 299 -13.68 21.52 -2.64
C GLY A 299 -14.32 21.49 -1.27
N ILE A 300 -14.24 20.35 -0.59
CA ILE A 300 -14.67 20.23 0.81
C ILE A 300 -13.43 20.27 1.68
N HIS A 301 -13.36 21.34 2.48
CA HIS A 301 -12.41 21.56 3.56
C HIS A 301 -12.60 20.51 4.66
N ALA A 302 -11.57 19.69 4.91
CA ALA A 302 -11.38 19.02 6.19
C ALA A 302 -10.53 19.93 7.10
N ALA A 303 -11.15 21.01 7.58
CA ALA A 303 -10.56 21.93 8.56
C ALA A 303 -11.59 22.17 9.67
N ALA A 304 -11.82 21.15 10.48
CA ALA A 304 -12.44 21.25 11.80
C ALA A 304 -12.09 19.96 12.55
N ILE A 305 -11.77 20.07 13.84
CA ILE A 305 -11.19 19.03 14.72
C ILE A 305 -9.64 19.00 14.66
N ALA A 306 -9.01 20.15 14.87
CA ALA A 306 -7.60 20.22 15.26
C ALA A 306 -7.34 21.27 16.36
N GLU A 307 -8.36 21.61 17.14
CA GLU A 307 -8.21 22.46 18.32
C GLU A 307 -8.68 21.67 19.54
N ASN A 308 -7.79 21.52 20.53
CA ASN A 308 -7.99 20.99 21.89
C ASN A 308 -7.37 19.64 22.27
N PHE A 309 -6.21 19.25 21.73
CA PHE A 309 -5.38 18.23 22.39
C PHE A 309 -3.90 18.61 22.40
N ALA A 310 -3.54 19.40 23.41
CA ALA A 310 -2.16 19.60 23.83
C ALA A 310 -1.78 18.50 24.83
N ASP A 311 -1.42 17.31 24.34
CA ASP A 311 -0.40 16.45 24.99
C ASP A 311 -0.04 15.26 24.08
N GLY A 312 1.12 14.62 24.33
CA GLY A 312 1.76 13.57 23.51
C GLY A 312 0.90 12.35 23.10
N THR A 313 -0.36 12.29 23.52
CA THR A 313 -1.41 11.39 23.05
C THR A 313 -1.86 11.69 21.61
N ALA A 314 -1.74 12.93 21.13
CA ALA A 314 -2.14 13.31 19.78
C ALA A 314 -1.32 12.59 18.69
N HIS A 315 -0.04 12.31 18.91
CA HIS A 315 0.77 11.55 17.95
C HIS A 315 0.39 10.07 17.88
N LYS A 316 0.00 9.48 19.03
CA LYS A 316 -0.50 8.11 19.09
C LYS A 316 -1.92 8.00 18.52
N LEU A 317 -2.75 9.03 18.71
CA LEU A 317 -4.09 9.12 18.16
C LEU A 317 -4.08 9.42 16.65
N MET A 318 -3.16 10.25 16.14
CA MET A 318 -2.99 10.47 14.71
C MET A 318 -2.41 9.23 14.03
N ALA A 319 -1.45 8.53 14.64
CA ALA A 319 -1.04 7.21 14.17
C ALA A 319 -2.24 6.24 14.16
N ALA A 320 -3.05 6.22 15.22
CA ALA A 320 -4.26 5.41 15.26
C ALA A 320 -5.29 5.84 14.19
N LEU A 321 -5.53 7.13 13.93
CA LEU A 321 -6.46 7.61 12.90
C LEU A 321 -5.93 7.38 11.47
N TYR A 322 -4.60 7.32 11.29
CA TYR A 322 -3.96 6.90 10.03
C TYR A 322 -4.00 5.37 9.83
N PHE A 323 -3.81 4.58 10.89
CA PHE A 323 -3.92 3.11 10.83
C PHE A 323 -5.38 2.64 10.81
N PHE A 324 -6.30 3.42 11.38
CA PHE A 324 -7.74 3.18 11.47
C PHE A 324 -8.52 4.20 10.64
N HIS A 325 -8.09 4.49 9.41
CA HIS A 325 -9.05 4.87 8.35
C HIS A 325 -9.98 3.67 8.11
N VAL A 326 -10.91 3.50 9.06
CA VAL A 326 -12.01 2.55 9.08
C VAL A 326 -13.24 3.38 8.79
N GLN A 327 -13.37 3.86 7.56
CA GLN A 327 -14.64 4.25 6.95
C GLN A 327 -14.59 3.87 5.48
N GLY A 328 -14.52 2.57 5.27
CA GLY A 328 -14.79 1.93 3.98
C GLY A 328 -15.26 0.54 4.32
N THR A 329 -16.57 0.32 4.17
CA THR A 329 -17.34 -0.92 4.35
C THR A 329 -16.52 -2.22 4.37
N ASP A 330 -16.88 -3.14 5.28
CA ASP A 330 -16.27 -4.46 5.55
C ASP A 330 -16.16 -5.41 4.32
N CYS A 331 -16.57 -4.96 3.15
CA CYS A 331 -16.66 -5.75 1.94
C CYS A 331 -15.51 -5.40 1.00
N LYS A 332 -14.32 -5.93 1.28
CA LYS A 332 -13.18 -5.94 0.35
C LYS A 332 -12.87 -7.38 -0.03
N ALA A 333 -12.87 -7.67 -1.33
CA ALA A 333 -12.49 -9.00 -1.81
C ALA A 333 -11.02 -9.33 -1.46
N PRO A 334 -10.66 -10.62 -1.32
CA PRO A 334 -9.28 -11.05 -1.10
C PRO A 334 -8.32 -10.53 -2.18
N LEU A 335 -7.09 -10.17 -1.78
CA LEU A 335 -6.01 -9.93 -2.72
C LEU A 335 -5.52 -11.26 -3.30
N ILE A 336 -5.24 -11.26 -4.60
CA ILE A 336 -4.71 -12.45 -5.30
C ILE A 336 -3.18 -12.41 -5.26
N PHE A 337 -2.56 -13.47 -4.76
CA PHE A 337 -1.12 -13.66 -4.84
C PHE A 337 -0.80 -14.68 -5.94
N GLY A 338 -0.10 -14.21 -6.97
CA GLY A 338 0.35 -15.04 -8.07
C GLY A 338 1.47 -15.96 -7.64
N THR A 339 1.28 -17.26 -7.82
CA THR A 339 2.33 -18.27 -7.73
C THR A 339 2.83 -18.64 -9.13
N PRO A 340 4.14 -18.92 -9.28
CA PRO A 340 4.75 -19.27 -10.57
C PRO A 340 4.21 -20.57 -11.19
#